data_AF-A0AB37HRI2-F1
#
_entry.id   AF-A0AB37HRI2-F1
#
_cell.length_a   1.000
_cell.length_b   1.000
_cell.length_c   1.000
_cell.angle_alpha   90.00
_cell.angle_beta   90.00
_cell.angle_gamma   90.00
#
_symmetry.space_group_name_H-M   'P 1'
#
loop_
_entity.id
_entity.type
_entity.pdbx_description
1 polymer ?
#
loop_
_entity_poly.entity_id
_entity_poly.type
_entity_poly.pdbx_seq_one_letter_code
_entity_poly.pdbx_strand_id
1 'polypeptide(L)' 'MSNEKAIYYFYDDLGNRRLIEIEDIEDVNMSISENIINRQIQHMPRLKNNYYVQIDTVEFKLD' A
#
# COMPACT_ATOMS: atom_id res chain seq x y z
N MET A 1 16.44 7.42 -13.35
CA MET A 1 16.12 6.14 -12.69
C MET A 1 16.06 6.45 -11.22
N SER A 2 14.85 6.66 -10.72
CA SER A 2 14.62 6.80 -9.29
C SER A 2 14.68 5.41 -8.69
N ASN A 3 15.41 5.24 -7.58
CA ASN A 3 15.40 3.99 -6.81
C ASN A 3 14.33 4.02 -5.71
N GLU A 4 13.41 4.99 -5.75
CA GLU A 4 12.32 5.11 -4.79
C GLU A 4 11.39 3.91 -4.91
N LYS A 5 11.11 3.28 -3.77
CA LYS A 5 10.22 2.14 -3.66
C LYS A 5 8.93 2.58 -2.99
N ALA A 6 7.80 2.08 -3.48
CA ALA A 6 6.54 2.10 -2.75
C ALA A 6 6.39 0.79 -1.97
N ILE A 7 6.16 0.90 -0.66
CA ILE A 7 5.99 -0.24 0.23
C ILE A 7 4.55 -0.24 0.72
N TYR A 8 3.78 -1.25 0.31
CA TYR A 8 2.39 -1.41 0.68
C TYR A 8 2.26 -2.31 1.91
N TYR A 9 1.49 -1.89 2.91
CA TYR A 9 1.30 -2.66 4.15
C TYR A 9 -0.01 -2.32 4.86
N PHE A 10 -0.30 -3.11 5.89
CA PHE A 10 -1.34 -2.84 6.88
C PHE A 10 -0.79 -3.07 8.30
N TYR A 11 -1.49 -2.57 9.32
CA TYR A 11 -1.16 -2.89 10.72
C TYR A 11 -1.97 -4.10 11.21
N ASP A 12 -1.31 -5.07 11.82
CA ASP A 12 -2.02 -6.20 12.46
C ASP A 12 -2.66 -5.82 13.80
N ASP A 13 -3.35 -6.77 14.42
CA ASP A 13 -4.08 -6.57 15.68
C ASP A 13 -3.15 -6.18 16.86
N LEU A 14 -1.84 -6.38 16.72
CA LEU A 14 -0.81 -6.02 17.69
C LEU A 14 -0.09 -4.70 17.32
N GLY A 15 -0.49 -4.04 16.23
CA GLY A 15 0.12 -2.80 15.74
C GLY A 15 1.41 -3.00 14.96
N ASN A 16 1.73 -4.22 14.51
CA ASN A 16 2.90 -4.46 13.67
C ASN A 16 2.58 -4.22 12.20
N ARG A 17 3.52 -3.61 11.48
CA ARG A 17 3.44 -3.51 10.02
C ARG A 17 3.55 -4.88 9.38
N ARG A 18 2.61 -5.19 8.48
CA ARG A 18 2.58 -6.41 7.69
C ARG A 18 2.69 -6.04 6.22
N LEU A 19 3.81 -6.41 5.63
CA LEU A 19 4.11 -6.18 4.22
C LEU A 19 3.08 -6.89 3.34
N ILE A 20 2.60 -6.18 2.33
CA ILE A 20 1.78 -6.70 1.24
C ILE A 20 2.67 -6.83 0.00
N GLU A 21 3.28 -5.72 -0.43
CA GLU A 21 4.02 -5.64 -1.69
C GLU A 21 5.05 -4.50 -1.67
N ILE A 22 6.07 -4.60 -2.53
CA ILE A 22 7.05 -3.54 -2.79
C ILE A 22 7.13 -3.33 -4.29
N GLU A 23 6.91 -2.11 -4.75
CA GLU A 23 6.95 -1.73 -6.16
C GLU A 23 8.00 -0.64 -6.40
N ASP A 24 8.57 -0.60 -7.61
CA ASP A 24 9.32 0.57 -8.07
C ASP A 24 8.38 1.73 -8.33
N ILE A 25 8.73 2.96 -7.91
CA ILE A 25 7.82 4.10 -8.06
C ILE A 25 7.49 4.42 -9.54
N GLU A 26 8.40 4.06 -10.44
CA GLU A 26 8.19 4.19 -11.89
C GLU A 26 7.02 3.30 -12.37
N ASP A 27 6.77 2.17 -11.69
CA ASP A 27 5.65 1.25 -11.95
C ASP A 27 4.37 1.63 -11.17
N VAL A 28 4.52 2.33 -10.04
CA VAL A 28 3.40 2.83 -9.19
C VAL A 28 2.54 3.86 -9.93
N ASN A 29 3.15 4.66 -10.79
CA ASN A 29 2.52 5.76 -11.54
C ASN A 29 1.36 5.30 -12.45
N MET A 30 1.14 3.99 -12.62
CA MET A 30 0.04 3.43 -13.42
C MET A 30 -1.05 2.72 -12.60
N SER A 31 -0.86 2.48 -11.29
CA SER A 31 -1.57 1.36 -10.61
C SER A 31 -2.39 1.73 -9.38
N ILE A 32 -2.25 2.91 -8.77
CA ILE A 32 -3.10 3.29 -7.62
C ILE A 32 -4.38 3.99 -8.12
N SER A 33 -5.27 3.23 -8.75
CA SER A 33 -6.66 3.66 -8.95
C SER A 33 -7.52 3.22 -7.77
N GLU A 34 -8.54 3.99 -7.40
CA GLU A 34 -9.53 3.57 -6.38
C GLU A 34 -10.10 2.17 -6.66
N ASN A 35 -10.22 1.78 -7.93
CA ASN A 35 -10.67 0.45 -8.33
C ASN A 35 -9.71 -0.67 -7.90
N ILE A 36 -8.40 -0.45 -7.97
CA ILE A 36 -7.38 -1.42 -7.56
C ILE A 36 -7.34 -1.51 -6.03
N ILE A 37 -7.39 -0.38 -5.33
CA ILE A 37 -7.50 -0.34 -3.86
C ILE A 37 -8.75 -1.10 -3.41
N ASN A 38 -9.91 -0.81 -3.99
CA ASN A 38 -11.17 -1.47 -3.66
C ASN A 38 -11.10 -2.98 -3.93
N ARG A 39 -10.47 -3.40 -5.04
CA ARG A 39 -10.28 -4.83 -5.34
C ARG A 39 -9.39 -5.51 -4.29
N GLN A 40 -8.30 -4.87 -3.87
CA GLN A 40 -7.43 -5.39 -2.81
C GLN A 40 -8.19 -5.51 -1.48
N ILE A 41 -9.00 -4.51 -1.12
CA ILE A 41 -9.86 -4.56 0.08
C ILE A 41 -10.90 -5.67 -0.03
N GLN A 42 -11.49 -5.90 -1.20
CA GLN A 42 -12.43 -7.02 -1.39
C GLN A 42 -11.75 -8.39 -1.21
N HIS A 43 -10.53 -8.56 -1.70
CA HIS A 43 -9.77 -9.80 -1.52
C HIS A 43 -9.23 -9.96 -0.10
N MET A 44 -8.86 -8.85 0.55
CA MET A 44 -8.33 -8.82 1.91
C MET A 44 -9.05 -7.73 2.74
N PRO A 45 -10.22 -8.04 3.34
CA PRO A 45 -11.05 -7.06 4.05
C PRO A 45 -10.36 -6.35 5.22
N ARG A 46 -9.27 -6.92 5.76
CA ARG A 46 -8.43 -6.31 6.80
C ARG A 46 -7.71 -5.05 6.35
N LEU A 47 -7.65 -4.79 5.04
CA LEU A 47 -7.10 -3.56 4.47
C LEU A 47 -8.05 -2.37 4.62
N LYS A 48 -9.35 -2.59 4.84
CA LYS A 48 -10.31 -1.50 4.95
C LYS A 48 -9.99 -0.59 6.14
N ASN A 49 -9.89 0.72 5.92
CA ASN A 49 -9.42 1.74 6.87
C ASN A 49 -8.01 1.48 7.44
N ASN A 50 -7.22 0.60 6.83
CA ASN A 50 -5.96 0.10 7.35
C ASN A 50 -4.96 -0.23 6.23
N TYR A 51 -5.11 0.40 5.06
CA TYR A 51 -4.23 0.17 3.92
C TYR A 51 -3.31 1.37 3.70
N TYR A 52 -2.01 1.11 3.61
CA TYR A 52 -1.00 2.14 3.56
C TYR A 52 0.01 1.88 2.47
N VAL A 53 0.56 2.96 1.93
CA VAL A 53 1.76 2.95 1.12
C VAL A 53 2.78 3.89 1.76
N GLN A 54 4.03 3.45 1.85
CA GLN A 54 5.16 4.30 2.21
C GLN A 54 6.03 4.51 0.99
N ILE A 55 6.30 5.76 0.68
CA ILE A 55 7.26 6.18 -0.34
C ILE A 55 8.35 6.94 0.40
N ASP A 56 9.58 6.45 0.28
CA ASP A 56 10.72 6.87 1.11
C ASP A 56 10.39 6.81 2.60
N THR A 57 10.27 7.96 3.26
CA THR A 57 9.96 8.10 4.68
C THR A 57 8.53 8.59 4.94
N VAL A 58 7.74 8.80 3.90
CA VAL A 58 6.40 9.37 4.00
C VAL A 58 5.36 8.26 3.83
N GLU A 59 4.45 8.17 4.81
CA GLU A 59 3.35 7.21 4.83
C GLU A 59 2.06 7.91 4.34
N PHE A 60 1.32 7.22 3.47
CA PHE A 60 0.02 7.65 2.97
C PHE A 60 -1.01 6.56 3.24
N LYS A 61 -2.20 6.96 3.69
CA LYS A 61 -3.33 6.07 3.85
C LYS A 61 -4.12 6.00 2.54
N LEU A 62 -4.38 4.79 2.06
CA LEU A 62 -5.06 4.53 0.78
C LEU A 62 -6.58 4.36 0.94
N ASP A 63 -7.03 3.91 2.11
CA ASP A 63 -8.43 3.76 2.55
C ASP A 63 -8.46 3.82 4.08
#